data_AF-A0A2T4DBY6-F1
#
_entry.id   AF-A0A2T4DBY6-F1
#
_cell.length_a   1.000
_cell.length_b   1.000
_cell.length_c   1.000
_cell.angle_alpha   90.00
_cell.angle_beta   90.00
_cell.angle_gamma   90.00
#
_symmetry.space_group_name_H-M   'P 1'
#
loop_
_entity.id
_entity.type
_entity.pdbx_description
1 polymer ?
#
loop_
_entity_poly.entity_id
_entity_poly.type
_entity_poly.pdbx_seq_one_letter_code
_entity_poly.pdbx_strand_id
1 'polypeptide(L)'
;MKFQRAFAAFFLISAVIGCGFSTEKRRPEAIEESLPERSVKKISEAEILNEVTRQGDSITAAVQAVFLNKISNQYAEGGFRKAAEYCALEAYPLTDSLSDVYKVFLKRVSVKPRNTRNEPSDVERGLLEAYDYAHEKNLTLTTNVQFIRPGDTILY
;
A
#
# COMPACT_ATOMS: atom_id res chain seq x y z
N MET A 1 74.83 -38.96 -4.71
CA MET A 1 74.02 -38.52 -5.87
C MET A 1 72.57 -39.05 -5.92
N LYS A 2 72.16 -40.04 -5.11
CA LYS A 2 70.75 -40.52 -5.07
C LYS A 2 69.82 -39.67 -4.17
N PHE A 3 70.35 -39.10 -3.08
CA PHE A 3 69.59 -38.31 -2.10
C PHE A 3 69.15 -36.93 -2.63
N GLN A 4 69.95 -36.31 -3.50
CA GLN A 4 69.67 -35.02 -4.12
C GLN A 4 68.51 -35.07 -5.14
N ARG A 5 68.32 -36.25 -5.78
CA ARG A 5 67.21 -36.49 -6.71
C ARG A 5 65.88 -36.73 -5.98
N ALA A 6 65.94 -37.32 -4.77
CA ALA A 6 64.76 -37.51 -3.93
C ALA A 6 64.24 -36.18 -3.36
N PHE A 7 65.14 -35.27 -2.96
CA PHE A 7 64.76 -33.95 -2.46
C PHE A 7 64.17 -33.05 -3.55
N ALA A 8 64.73 -33.11 -4.77
CA ALA A 8 64.19 -32.41 -5.93
C ALA A 8 62.80 -32.91 -6.33
N ALA A 9 62.55 -34.22 -6.24
CA ALA A 9 61.23 -34.81 -6.51
C ALA A 9 60.18 -34.40 -5.45
N PHE A 10 60.57 -34.32 -4.18
CA PHE A 10 59.68 -33.88 -3.10
C PHE A 10 59.31 -32.39 -3.23
N PHE A 11 60.25 -31.54 -3.64
CA PHE A 11 60.02 -30.12 -3.90
C PHE A 11 59.10 -29.86 -5.12
N LEU A 12 59.19 -30.74 -6.13
CA LEU A 12 58.33 -30.70 -7.32
C LEU A 12 56.90 -31.14 -6.99
N ILE A 13 56.71 -32.11 -6.09
CA ILE A 13 55.38 -32.57 -5.64
C ILE A 13 54.72 -31.51 -4.75
N SER A 14 55.47 -30.82 -3.88
CA SER A 14 54.92 -29.71 -3.08
C SER A 14 54.51 -28.49 -3.91
N ALA A 15 55.16 -28.25 -5.05
CA ALA A 15 54.81 -27.15 -5.95
C ALA A 15 53.50 -27.39 -6.71
N VAL A 16 53.13 -28.65 -6.96
CA VAL A 16 51.87 -29.01 -7.65
C VAL A 16 50.65 -28.93 -6.73
N ILE A 17 50.83 -29.13 -5.41
CA ILE A 17 49.75 -28.99 -4.42
C ILE A 17 49.45 -27.50 -4.13
N GLY A 18 50.38 -26.60 -4.41
CA GLY A 18 50.20 -25.14 -4.24
C GLY A 18 49.41 -24.44 -5.35
N CYS A 19 49.32 -25.03 -6.55
CA CYS A 19 48.53 -24.49 -7.67
C CYS A 19 47.24 -25.31 -7.88
N GLY A 20 46.45 -25.42 -6.82
CA GLY A 20 45.08 -25.94 -6.85
C GLY A 20 44.06 -24.90 -6.38
N PHE A 21 44.35 -23.61 -6.52
CA PHE A 21 43.40 -22.54 -6.23
C PHE A 21 42.50 -22.31 -7.45
N SER A 22 41.63 -23.28 -7.75
CA SER A 22 40.48 -23.02 -8.60
C SER A 22 39.48 -22.21 -7.78
N THR A 23 39.35 -20.92 -8.10
CA THR A 23 38.23 -20.09 -7.66
C THR A 23 36.96 -20.52 -8.39
N GLU A 24 36.51 -21.75 -8.18
CA GLU A 24 35.11 -22.10 -8.43
C GLU A 24 34.33 -21.41 -7.31
N LYS A 25 33.61 -20.36 -7.71
CA LYS A 25 32.85 -19.48 -6.84
C LYS A 25 31.79 -20.31 -6.11
N ARG A 26 32.11 -20.87 -4.94
CA ARG A 26 31.10 -21.32 -3.95
C ARG A 26 30.34 -20.09 -3.47
N ARG A 27 29.41 -19.58 -4.30
CA ARG A 27 28.23 -18.94 -3.73
C ARG A 27 27.55 -20.02 -2.90
N PRO A 28 27.16 -19.74 -1.65
CA PRO A 28 26.33 -20.68 -0.91
C PRO A 28 25.06 -20.94 -1.77
N GLU A 29 24.72 -22.21 -2.01
CA GLU A 29 23.46 -22.62 -2.68
C GLU A 29 22.24 -21.89 -2.08
N ALA A 30 22.29 -21.60 -0.78
CA ALA A 30 21.30 -20.80 -0.05
C ALA A 30 21.02 -19.40 -0.65
N ILE A 31 21.98 -18.80 -1.37
CA ILE A 31 21.74 -17.52 -2.06
C ILE A 31 21.05 -17.76 -3.40
N GLU A 32 21.36 -18.84 -4.10
CA GLU A 32 20.81 -19.14 -5.44
C GLU A 32 19.35 -19.61 -5.36
N GLU A 33 19.00 -20.35 -4.32
CA GLU A 33 17.62 -20.76 -4.00
C GLU A 33 16.73 -19.58 -3.60
N SER A 34 17.30 -18.46 -3.13
CA SER A 34 16.57 -17.24 -2.76
C SER A 34 16.40 -16.23 -3.92
N LEU A 35 16.96 -16.52 -5.11
CA LEU A 35 16.86 -15.67 -6.29
C LEU A 35 15.59 -15.83 -7.14
N PRO A 36 14.93 -17.01 -7.30
CA PRO A 36 13.72 -17.11 -8.12
C PRO A 36 12.56 -16.29 -7.54
N GLU A 37 12.57 -16.02 -6.23
CA GLU A 37 11.55 -15.21 -5.54
C GLU A 37 11.76 -13.69 -5.71
N ARG A 38 12.92 -13.26 -6.21
CA ARG A 38 13.24 -11.85 -6.50
C ARG A 38 13.00 -11.46 -7.96
N SER A 39 12.15 -12.17 -8.67
CA SER A 39 11.65 -11.64 -9.95
C SER A 39 10.83 -10.40 -9.63
N VAL A 40 11.19 -9.26 -10.23
CA VAL A 40 10.38 -8.05 -10.16
C VAL A 40 9.02 -8.42 -10.76
N LYS A 41 8.02 -8.67 -9.91
CA LYS A 41 6.66 -8.95 -10.35
C LYS A 41 6.20 -7.71 -11.11
N LYS A 42 6.15 -7.79 -12.43
CA LYS A 42 5.62 -6.72 -13.28
C LYS A 42 4.10 -6.68 -13.05
N ILE A 43 3.67 -5.83 -12.12
CA ILE A 43 2.26 -5.58 -11.89
C ILE A 43 1.78 -4.63 -13.00
N SER A 44 0.71 -5.00 -13.68
CA SER A 44 0.11 -4.12 -14.70
C SER A 44 -0.70 -3.00 -14.03
N GLU A 45 -0.83 -1.85 -14.69
CA GLU A 45 -1.69 -0.76 -14.19
C GLU A 45 -3.15 -1.23 -14.00
N ALA A 46 -3.64 -2.11 -14.87
CA ALA A 46 -4.98 -2.70 -14.74
C ALA A 46 -5.12 -3.58 -13.49
N GLU A 47 -4.08 -4.35 -13.14
CA GLU A 47 -4.05 -5.16 -11.91
C GLU A 47 -4.06 -4.27 -10.67
N ILE A 48 -3.30 -3.16 -10.69
CA ILE A 48 -3.33 -2.15 -9.62
C ILE A 48 -4.73 -1.54 -9.49
N LEU A 49 -5.33 -1.10 -10.60
CA LEU A 49 -6.66 -0.48 -10.59
C LEU A 49 -7.74 -1.42 -10.05
N ASN A 50 -7.74 -2.68 -10.48
CA ASN A 50 -8.70 -3.68 -10.01
C ASN A 50 -8.55 -3.95 -8.52
N GLU A 51 -7.31 -4.06 -8.03
CA GLU A 51 -7.06 -4.35 -6.63
C GLU A 51 -7.38 -3.14 -5.73
N VAL A 52 -7.03 -1.93 -6.17
CA VAL A 52 -7.40 -0.69 -5.47
C VAL A 52 -8.90 -0.53 -5.42
N THR A 53 -9.61 -0.78 -6.53
CA THR A 53 -11.07 -0.70 -6.56
C THR A 53 -11.68 -1.69 -5.58
N ARG A 54 -11.25 -2.96 -5.61
CA ARG A 54 -11.74 -4.01 -4.72
C ARG A 54 -11.50 -3.69 -3.24
N GLN A 55 -10.31 -3.24 -2.90
CA GLN A 55 -9.98 -2.88 -1.52
C GLN A 55 -10.69 -1.60 -1.09
N GLY A 56 -10.68 -0.56 -1.94
CA GLY A 56 -11.32 0.71 -1.67
C GLY A 56 -12.83 0.58 -1.47
N ASP A 57 -13.52 -0.20 -2.30
CA ASP A 57 -14.94 -0.51 -2.15
C ASP A 57 -15.19 -1.15 -0.77
N SER A 58 -14.38 -2.15 -0.41
CA SER A 58 -14.50 -2.88 0.84
C SER A 58 -14.25 -2.00 2.07
N ILE A 59 -13.18 -1.21 2.04
CA ILE A 59 -12.79 -0.31 3.13
C ILE A 59 -13.86 0.77 3.32
N THR A 60 -14.28 1.41 2.23
CA THR A 60 -15.28 2.48 2.27
C THR A 60 -16.62 1.98 2.79
N ALA A 61 -17.06 0.79 2.35
CA ALA A 61 -18.28 0.17 2.85
C ALA A 61 -18.20 -0.13 4.36
N ALA A 62 -17.07 -0.70 4.82
CA ALA A 62 -16.87 -0.99 6.23
C ALA A 62 -16.84 0.28 7.10
N VAL A 63 -16.12 1.31 6.66
CA VAL A 63 -16.01 2.60 7.35
C VAL A 63 -17.38 3.28 7.41
N GLN A 64 -18.12 3.29 6.31
CA GLN A 64 -19.46 3.88 6.24
C GLN A 64 -20.41 3.16 7.21
N ALA A 65 -20.36 1.83 7.29
CA ALA A 65 -21.19 1.06 8.22
C ALA A 65 -20.88 1.40 9.68
N VAL A 66 -19.60 1.48 10.05
CA VAL A 66 -19.20 1.88 11.41
C VAL A 66 -19.68 3.30 11.72
N PHE A 67 -19.52 4.24 10.77
CA PHE A 67 -19.94 5.61 10.94
C PHE A 67 -21.46 5.76 11.12
N LEU A 68 -22.25 5.08 10.29
CA LEU A 68 -23.71 5.07 10.40
C LEU A 68 -24.19 4.45 11.71
N ASN A 69 -23.58 3.34 12.15
CA ASN A 69 -23.91 2.73 13.43
C ASN A 69 -23.66 3.70 14.60
N LYS A 70 -22.56 4.45 14.57
CA LYS A 70 -22.29 5.47 15.60
C LYS A 70 -23.30 6.60 15.57
N ILE A 71 -23.67 7.13 14.40
CA ILE A 71 -24.72 8.14 14.29
C ILE A 71 -26.05 7.62 14.84
N SER A 72 -26.44 6.40 14.46
CA SER A 72 -27.69 5.77 14.91
C SER A 72 -27.74 5.62 16.42
N ASN A 73 -26.63 5.25 17.06
CA ASN A 73 -26.54 5.17 18.52
C ASN A 73 -26.69 6.55 19.18
N GLN A 74 -26.00 7.58 18.66
CA GLN A 74 -26.13 8.95 19.16
C GLN A 74 -27.56 9.48 19.00
N TYR A 75 -28.21 9.14 17.89
CA TYR A 75 -29.62 9.45 17.66
C TYR A 75 -30.54 8.73 18.67
N ALA A 76 -30.31 7.45 18.93
CA ALA A 76 -31.11 6.70 19.91
C ALA A 76 -30.96 7.28 21.33
N GLU A 77 -29.79 7.80 21.68
CA GLU A 77 -29.50 8.34 23.02
C GLU A 77 -29.99 9.78 23.23
N GLY A 78 -30.07 10.61 22.19
CA GLY A 78 -30.36 12.04 22.36
C GLY A 78 -31.03 12.73 21.17
N GLY A 79 -31.59 11.95 20.24
CA GLY A 79 -32.27 12.43 19.05
C GLY A 79 -31.36 13.20 18.10
N PHE A 80 -31.99 14.04 17.28
CA PHE A 80 -31.30 14.81 16.23
C PHE A 80 -30.20 15.73 16.76
N ARG A 81 -30.38 16.33 17.95
CA ARG A 81 -29.39 17.24 18.54
C ARG A 81 -28.06 16.52 18.79
N LYS A 82 -28.11 15.37 19.48
CA LYS A 82 -26.91 14.59 19.81
C LYS A 82 -26.26 13.97 18.57
N ALA A 83 -27.07 13.50 17.62
CA ALA A 83 -26.56 13.00 16.34
C ALA A 83 -25.84 14.10 15.52
N ALA A 84 -26.35 15.33 15.52
CA ALA A 84 -25.75 16.46 14.82
C ALA A 84 -24.41 16.88 15.43
N GLU A 85 -24.30 16.88 16.76
CA GLU A 85 -23.04 17.14 17.49
C GLU A 85 -21.96 16.12 17.11
N TYR A 86 -22.31 14.83 17.07
CA TYR A 86 -21.39 13.77 16.65
C TYR A 86 -20.92 13.94 15.19
N CYS A 87 -21.81 14.39 14.31
CA CYS A 87 -21.50 14.60 12.90
C CYS A 87 -20.47 15.73 12.65
N ALA A 88 -20.23 16.62 13.62
CA ALA A 88 -19.40 17.81 13.42
C ALA A 88 -17.91 17.58 13.73
N LEU A 89 -17.57 17.11 14.94
CA LEU A 89 -16.18 17.05 15.41
C LEU A 89 -15.76 15.68 15.98
N GLU A 90 -16.69 14.95 16.61
CA GLU A 90 -16.42 13.65 17.25
C GLU A 90 -16.22 12.49 16.27
N ALA A 91 -16.51 12.70 14.99
CA ALA A 91 -16.28 11.70 13.95
C ALA A 91 -14.80 11.52 13.61
N TYR A 92 -13.94 12.49 13.96
CA TYR A 92 -12.53 12.49 13.56
C TYR A 92 -11.70 11.38 14.22
N PRO A 93 -11.79 11.14 15.55
CA PRO A 93 -11.13 10.01 16.19
C PRO A 93 -11.51 8.64 15.60
N LEU A 94 -12.75 8.51 15.10
CA LEU A 94 -13.19 7.27 14.44
C LEU A 94 -12.49 7.08 13.10
N THR A 95 -12.39 8.14 12.31
CA THR A 95 -11.69 8.14 11.02
C THR A 95 -10.20 7.84 11.19
N ASP A 96 -9.53 8.43 12.18
CA ASP A 96 -8.13 8.13 12.50
C ASP A 96 -7.94 6.65 12.89
N SER A 97 -8.80 6.15 13.79
CA SER A 97 -8.72 4.75 14.23
C SER A 97 -8.89 3.77 13.06
N LEU A 98 -9.80 4.05 12.13
CA LEU A 98 -10.01 3.19 10.96
C LEU A 98 -8.87 3.34 9.93
N SER A 99 -8.29 4.53 9.80
CA SER A 99 -7.07 4.77 8.99
C SER A 99 -5.93 3.88 9.47
N ASP A 100 -5.74 3.79 10.80
CA ASP A 100 -4.71 2.96 11.40
C ASP A 100 -4.97 1.46 11.24
N VAL A 101 -6.23 1.02 11.23
CA VAL A 101 -6.60 -0.38 11.01
C VAL A 101 -6.33 -0.79 9.56
N TYR A 102 -6.77 0.02 8.60
CA TYR A 102 -6.65 -0.30 7.18
C TYR A 102 -5.31 0.13 6.56
N LYS A 103 -4.49 0.90 7.30
CA LYS A 103 -3.21 1.45 6.84
C LYS A 103 -3.37 2.32 5.58
N VAL A 104 -4.43 3.11 5.55
CA VAL A 104 -4.74 4.06 4.48
C VAL A 104 -4.93 5.46 5.05
N PHE A 105 -4.76 6.48 4.22
CA PHE A 105 -5.24 7.81 4.56
C PHE A 105 -6.75 7.86 4.33
N LEU A 106 -7.54 8.01 5.38
CA LEU A 106 -8.98 8.13 5.28
C LEU A 106 -9.42 9.55 5.58
N LYS A 107 -10.24 10.11 4.70
CA LYS A 107 -10.76 11.47 4.84
C LYS A 107 -12.19 11.51 4.30
N ARG A 108 -13.06 12.23 5.01
CA ARG A 108 -14.38 12.61 4.48
C ARG A 108 -14.24 14.01 3.90
N VAL A 109 -14.64 14.21 2.64
CA VAL A 109 -14.54 15.50 1.97
C VAL A 109 -15.92 16.04 1.59
N SER A 110 -16.06 17.36 1.59
CA SER A 110 -17.29 18.03 1.18
C SER A 110 -16.99 19.45 0.73
N VAL A 111 -17.69 19.93 -0.30
CA VAL A 111 -17.62 21.34 -0.75
C VAL A 111 -18.10 22.31 0.35
N LYS A 112 -18.99 21.85 1.25
CA LYS A 112 -19.49 22.61 2.40
C LYS A 112 -19.18 21.86 3.69
N PRO A 113 -17.90 21.78 4.09
CA PRO A 113 -17.51 20.92 5.19
C PRO A 113 -17.94 21.55 6.53
N ARG A 114 -18.45 20.71 7.44
CA ARG A 114 -18.74 21.14 8.82
C ARG A 114 -17.47 21.30 9.67
N ASN A 115 -16.41 20.60 9.27
CA ASN A 115 -15.09 20.63 9.88
C ASN A 115 -14.09 21.06 8.81
N THR A 116 -13.32 22.13 9.06
CA THR A 116 -12.36 22.67 8.09
C THR A 116 -11.28 21.67 7.67
N ARG A 117 -10.98 20.65 8.48
CA ARG A 117 -10.05 19.57 8.11
C ARG A 117 -10.57 18.66 6.99
N ASN A 118 -11.87 18.72 6.71
CA ASN A 118 -12.53 17.98 5.63
C ASN A 118 -12.64 18.81 4.34
N GLU A 119 -11.97 19.96 4.26
CA GLU A 119 -11.91 20.77 3.05
C GLU A 119 -11.21 19.99 1.92
N PRO A 120 -11.80 19.95 0.71
CA PRO A 120 -11.22 19.24 -0.40
C PRO A 120 -10.00 19.98 -0.95
N SER A 121 -8.98 19.22 -1.34
CA SER A 121 -7.92 19.64 -2.25
C SER A 121 -8.48 19.94 -3.64
N ASP A 122 -7.67 20.51 -4.53
CA ASP A 122 -8.09 20.86 -5.89
C ASP A 122 -8.57 19.62 -6.68
N VAL A 123 -7.90 18.47 -6.51
CA VAL A 123 -8.29 17.21 -7.16
C VAL A 123 -9.60 16.68 -6.57
N GLU A 124 -9.73 16.66 -5.24
CA GLU A 124 -10.95 16.22 -4.55
C GLU A 124 -12.14 17.13 -4.92
N ARG A 125 -11.91 18.44 -5.08
CA ARG A 125 -12.93 19.41 -5.48
C ARG A 125 -13.44 19.15 -6.88
N GLY A 126 -12.54 18.96 -7.85
CA GLY A 126 -12.93 18.61 -9.22
C GLY A 126 -13.72 17.30 -9.29
N LEU A 127 -13.37 16.31 -8.45
CA LEU A 127 -14.12 15.06 -8.35
C LEU A 127 -15.53 15.27 -7.78
N LEU A 128 -15.67 16.05 -6.69
CA LEU A 128 -16.97 16.37 -6.12
C LEU A 128 -17.87 17.12 -7.11
N GLU A 129 -17.32 18.07 -7.86
CA GLU A 129 -18.05 18.79 -8.91
C GLU A 129 -18.50 17.85 -10.04
N ALA A 130 -17.66 16.88 -10.43
CA ALA A 130 -18.04 15.86 -11.40
C ALA A 130 -19.18 14.96 -10.90
N TYR A 131 -19.18 14.61 -9.61
CA TYR A 131 -20.27 13.86 -8.99
C TYR A 131 -21.56 14.67 -8.88
N ASP A 132 -21.48 15.95 -8.51
CA ASP A 132 -22.63 16.84 -8.51
C ASP A 132 -23.24 16.97 -9.91
N TYR A 133 -22.39 17.16 -10.94
CA TYR A 133 -22.85 17.18 -12.34
C TYR A 133 -23.49 15.86 -12.77
N ALA A 134 -22.86 14.73 -12.46
CA ALA A 134 -23.42 13.42 -12.79
C ALA A 134 -24.77 13.20 -12.11
N HIS A 135 -24.92 13.61 -10.86
CA HIS A 135 -26.17 13.55 -10.12
C HIS A 135 -27.26 14.42 -10.78
N GLU A 136 -26.95 15.68 -11.13
CA GLU A 136 -27.89 16.59 -11.81
C GLU A 136 -28.36 16.06 -13.17
N LYS A 137 -27.49 15.32 -13.87
CA LYS A 137 -27.79 14.70 -15.16
C LYS A 137 -28.41 13.31 -15.04
N ASN A 138 -28.66 12.81 -13.82
CA ASN A 138 -29.12 11.45 -13.54
C ASN A 138 -28.21 10.38 -14.18
N LEU A 139 -26.91 10.66 -14.24
CA LEU A 139 -25.90 9.70 -14.67
C LEU A 139 -25.53 8.80 -13.48
N THR A 140 -25.11 7.58 -13.79
CA THR A 140 -24.61 6.65 -12.77
C THR A 140 -23.33 7.21 -12.15
N LEU A 141 -23.32 7.33 -10.82
CA LEU A 141 -22.11 7.63 -10.07
C LEU A 141 -21.24 6.38 -10.02
N THR A 142 -20.03 6.49 -10.54
CA THR A 142 -19.05 5.40 -10.50
C THR A 142 -17.89 5.77 -9.59
N THR A 143 -17.30 4.76 -8.97
CA THR A 143 -16.03 4.86 -8.27
C THR A 143 -14.99 5.52 -9.17
N ASN A 144 -14.17 6.39 -8.58
CA ASN A 144 -13.14 7.10 -9.29
C ASN A 144 -11.79 6.80 -8.66
N VAL A 145 -10.86 6.27 -9.45
CA VAL A 145 -9.51 5.97 -8.98
C VAL A 145 -8.52 6.82 -9.77
N GLN A 146 -7.72 7.62 -9.05
CA GLN A 146 -6.77 8.55 -9.65
C GLN A 146 -5.37 8.38 -9.06
N PHE A 147 -4.36 8.39 -9.93
CA PHE A 147 -2.97 8.47 -9.51
C PHE A 147 -2.62 9.94 -9.23
N ILE A 148 -2.48 10.31 -7.96
CA ILE A 148 -2.10 11.67 -7.55
C ILE A 148 -0.60 11.91 -7.84
N ARG A 149 0.21 10.87 -7.64
CA ARG A 149 1.64 10.84 -7.98
C ARG A 149 1.98 9.49 -8.60
N PRO A 150 2.72 9.45 -9.72
CA PRO A 150 3.14 8.19 -10.33
C PRO A 150 3.92 7.34 -9.32
N GLY A 151 3.38 6.16 -8.98
CA GLY A 151 4.02 5.17 -8.11
C GLY A 151 3.78 5.30 -6.61
N ASP A 152 3.24 6.42 -6.12
CA ASP A 152 3.29 6.74 -4.67
C ASP A 152 1.92 6.86 -3.98
N THR A 153 0.90 7.41 -4.65
CA THR A 153 -0.38 7.69 -4.00
C THR A 153 -1.54 7.57 -4.98
N ILE A 154 -2.50 6.72 -4.62
CA ILE A 154 -3.71 6.47 -5.38
C ILE A 154 -4.88 6.99 -4.55
N LEU A 155 -5.63 7.92 -5.12
CA LEU A 155 -6.92 8.35 -4.61
C LEU A 155 -7.97 7.37 -5.08
N TYR A 156 -8.82 6.94 -4.15
CA TYR A 156 -10.01 6.14 -4.37
C TYR A 156 -11.18 6.89 -3.72
#